data_AF-A0A2R6XXC7-F1
#
_entry.id   AF-A0A2R6XXC7-F1
#
_cell.length_a   1.000
_cell.length_b   1.000
_cell.length_c   1.000
_cell.angle_alpha   90.00
_cell.angle_beta   90.00
_cell.angle_gamma   90.00
#
_symmetry.space_group_name_H-M   'P 1'
#
loop_
_entity.id
_entity.type
_entity.pdbx_description
1 polymer ?
#
loop_
_entity_poly.entity_id
_entity_poly.type
_entity_poly.pdbx_seq_one_letter_code
_entity_poly.pdbx_strand_id
1 'polypeptide(L)'
;MEEANRVLPKLIQKHNRRFAMSPQQTESAYRPLPEGINLNHIFAIREYRQIGPGQTISYGGKVYTFAVKPTHPFEIKTVVEVRQTMQDELLVWHYGFTEQLR
;
A
#
# COMPACT_ATOMS: atom_id res chain seq x y z
N MET A 1 -12.07 17.26 6.35
CA MET A 1 -10.71 17.09 5.81
C MET A 1 -10.58 17.64 4.38
N GLU A 2 -11.57 17.44 3.52
CA GLU A 2 -11.51 17.85 2.11
C GLU A 2 -11.25 19.35 1.88
N GLU A 3 -11.89 20.24 2.64
CA GLU A 3 -11.69 21.70 2.49
C GLU A 3 -10.23 22.11 2.74
N ALA A 4 -9.56 21.53 3.74
CA ALA A 4 -8.15 21.79 4.01
C ALA A 4 -7.28 21.32 2.83
N ASN A 5 -7.57 20.14 2.29
CA ASN A 5 -6.85 19.58 1.14
C ASN A 5 -7.02 20.45 -0.12
N ARG A 6 -8.18 21.09 -0.33
CA ARG A 6 -8.40 22.02 -1.46
C ARG A 6 -7.47 23.23 -1.43
N VAL A 7 -7.03 23.66 -0.25
CA VAL A 7 -6.17 24.85 -0.08
C VAL A 7 -4.68 24.50 -0.27
N LEU A 8 -4.27 23.24 -0.07
CA LEU A 8 -2.87 22.81 -0.11
C LEU A 8 -2.12 23.24 -1.37
N PRO A 9 -2.63 23.07 -2.61
CA PRO A 9 -1.87 23.46 -3.80
C PRO A 9 -1.53 24.95 -3.83
N LYS A 10 -2.51 25.80 -3.48
CA LYS A 10 -2.32 27.26 -3.42
C LYS A 10 -1.36 27.66 -2.30
N LEU A 11 -1.45 26.99 -1.15
CA LEU A 11 -0.58 27.24 -0.01
C LEU A 11 0.88 26.87 -0.32
N ILE A 12 1.12 25.67 -0.87
CA ILE A 12 2.44 25.19 -1.29
C ILE A 12 3.05 26.17 -2.30
N GLN A 13 2.27 26.59 -3.31
CA GLN A 13 2.75 27.55 -4.30
C GLN A 13 3.15 28.90 -3.66
N LYS A 14 2.29 29.45 -2.78
CA LYS A 14 2.57 30.72 -2.07
C LYS A 14 3.81 30.61 -1.19
N HIS A 15 3.95 29.50 -0.47
CA HIS A 15 5.09 29.24 0.40
C HIS A 15 6.38 29.10 -0.40
N ASN A 16 6.39 28.28 -1.45
CA ASN A 16 7.56 28.08 -2.29
C ASN A 16 8.02 29.38 -2.94
N ARG A 17 7.12 30.28 -3.37
CA ARG A 17 7.54 31.61 -3.88
C ARG A 17 8.36 32.44 -2.90
N ARG A 18 8.14 32.27 -1.59
CA ARG A 18 8.80 33.05 -0.55
C ARG A 18 10.15 32.46 -0.13
N PHE A 19 10.31 31.15 -0.23
CA PHE A 19 11.44 30.44 0.36
C PHE A 19 12.24 29.57 -0.63
N ALA A 20 11.73 29.34 -1.85
CA ALA A 20 12.46 28.57 -2.84
C ALA A 20 13.67 29.37 -3.31
N MET A 21 14.85 28.81 -3.04
CA MET A 21 16.09 29.21 -3.66
C MET A 21 16.38 28.25 -4.80
N SER A 22 16.96 28.76 -5.89
CA SER A 22 17.42 27.90 -6.98
C SER A 22 18.45 26.90 -6.44
N PRO A 23 18.31 25.60 -6.77
CA PRO A 23 19.28 24.62 -6.34
C PRO A 23 20.64 24.90 -7.02
N GLN A 24 21.73 24.63 -6.30
CA GLN A 24 23.08 24.78 -6.86
C GLN A 24 23.32 23.81 -8.03
N GLN A 25 22.73 22.61 -7.95
CA GLN A 25 22.70 21.62 -9.03
C GLN A 25 21.26 21.38 -9.42
N THR A 26 20.93 21.58 -10.69
CA THR A 26 19.55 21.42 -11.21
C THR A 26 19.18 19.96 -11.46
N GLU A 27 20.16 19.07 -11.42
CA GLU A 27 19.93 17.63 -11.59
C GLU A 27 19.19 17.05 -10.40
N SER A 28 18.37 16.03 -10.68
CA SER A 28 17.66 15.30 -9.63
C SER A 28 18.67 14.51 -8.77
N ALA A 29 18.65 14.77 -7.47
CA ALA A 29 19.37 13.94 -6.50
C ALA A 29 18.63 12.63 -6.17
N TYR A 30 17.40 12.44 -6.67
CA TYR A 30 16.62 11.22 -6.46
C TYR A 30 17.07 10.10 -7.38
N ARG A 31 17.07 8.87 -6.85
CA ARG A 31 17.28 7.66 -7.63
C ARG A 31 16.02 7.30 -8.42
N PRO A 32 16.16 6.78 -9.65
CA PRO A 32 15.01 6.23 -10.37
C PRO A 32 14.42 5.06 -9.57
N LEU A 33 13.11 4.86 -9.70
CA LEU A 33 12.45 3.71 -9.12
C LEU A 33 12.98 2.44 -9.81
N PRO A 34 13.58 1.48 -9.07
CA PRO A 34 14.02 0.23 -9.65
C PRO A 34 12.87 -0.53 -10.33
N GLU A 35 13.20 -1.20 -11.44
CA GLU A 35 12.25 -2.06 -12.14
C GLU A 35 11.75 -3.18 -11.21
N GLY A 36 10.45 -3.47 -11.27
CA GLY A 36 9.80 -4.46 -10.42
C GLY A 36 9.33 -3.96 -9.05
N ILE A 37 9.61 -2.71 -8.65
CA ILE A 37 9.01 -2.14 -7.43
C ILE A 37 7.57 -1.72 -7.69
N ASN A 38 6.63 -2.40 -7.03
CA ASN A 38 5.23 -1.99 -6.99
C ASN A 38 4.97 -1.08 -5.77
N LEU A 39 4.74 0.22 -6.03
CA LEU A 39 4.49 1.21 -4.98
C LEU A 39 3.19 0.95 -4.19
N ASN A 40 2.18 0.31 -4.77
CA ASN A 40 0.94 -0.02 -4.05
C ASN A 40 1.19 -1.02 -2.91
N HIS A 41 2.24 -1.83 -3.04
CA HIS A 41 2.65 -2.77 -1.99
C HIS A 41 3.53 -2.10 -0.92
N ILE A 42 4.10 -0.92 -1.23
CA ILE A 42 4.92 -0.12 -0.31
C ILE A 42 4.03 0.83 0.48
N PHE A 43 3.19 1.59 -0.20
CA PHE A 43 2.25 2.54 0.39
C PHE A 43 0.95 1.82 0.77
N ALA A 44 1.05 0.99 1.81
CA ALA A 44 -0.06 0.21 2.32
C ALA A 44 -0.01 0.14 3.85
N ILE A 45 -1.19 0.06 4.46
CA ILE A 45 -1.33 -0.35 5.87
C ILE A 45 -1.01 -1.84 5.92
N ARG A 46 -0.24 -2.29 6.92
CA ARG A 46 0.24 -3.66 7.04
C ARG A 46 -0.11 -4.23 8.41
N GLU A 47 -0.72 -5.41 8.41
CA GLU A 47 -1.12 -6.10 9.63
C GLU A 47 -0.92 -7.61 9.47
N TYR A 48 -0.50 -8.29 10.54
CA TYR A 48 -0.42 -9.76 10.53
C TYR A 48 -1.76 -10.38 10.89
N ARG A 49 -2.24 -11.32 10.07
CA ARG A 49 -3.48 -12.07 10.29
C ARG A 49 -3.24 -13.57 10.10
N GLN A 50 -4.11 -14.38 10.68
CA GLN A 50 -4.06 -15.83 10.53
C GLN A 50 -5.04 -16.30 9.46
N ILE A 51 -4.61 -17.28 8.67
CA ILE A 51 -5.48 -17.99 7.74
C ILE A 51 -6.52 -18.78 8.53
N GLY A 52 -7.80 -18.50 8.27
CA GLY A 52 -8.93 -19.23 8.80
C GLY A 52 -9.31 -20.46 7.95
N PRO A 53 -10.26 -21.27 8.43
CA PRO A 53 -10.82 -22.38 7.67
C PRO A 53 -11.36 -21.92 6.31
N GLY A 54 -11.17 -22.73 5.26
CA GLY A 54 -11.65 -22.39 3.92
C GLY A 54 -10.86 -21.28 3.21
N GLN A 55 -9.60 -21.04 3.61
CA GLN A 55 -8.73 -20.01 3.00
C GLN A 55 -9.33 -18.60 3.17
N THR A 56 -9.78 -18.28 4.38
CA THR A 56 -10.37 -16.98 4.72
C THR A 56 -9.47 -16.14 5.59
N ILE A 57 -9.64 -14.82 5.56
CA ILE A 57 -8.94 -13.85 6.42
C ILE A 57 -9.98 -12.96 7.10
N SER A 58 -9.87 -12.78 8.41
CA SER A 58 -10.64 -11.76 9.13
C SER A 58 -9.87 -10.43 9.17
N TYR A 59 -10.48 -9.37 8.64
CA TYR A 59 -9.88 -8.03 8.57
C TYR A 59 -10.97 -6.96 8.63
N GLY A 60 -10.76 -5.90 9.43
CA GLY A 60 -11.71 -4.77 9.51
C GLY A 60 -13.15 -5.16 9.89
N GLY A 61 -13.34 -6.24 10.66
CA GLY A 61 -14.66 -6.75 11.04
C GLY A 61 -15.40 -7.52 9.94
N LYS A 62 -14.74 -7.80 8.81
CA LYS A 62 -15.26 -8.61 7.71
C LYS A 62 -14.40 -9.84 7.49
N VAL A 63 -14.97 -10.87 6.86
CA VAL A 63 -14.25 -12.07 6.43
C VAL A 63 -14.11 -12.04 4.93
N TYR A 64 -12.87 -12.14 4.47
CA TYR A 64 -12.49 -12.14 3.07
C TYR A 64 -11.98 -13.52 2.66
N THR A 65 -12.06 -13.81 1.36
CA THR A 65 -11.39 -14.97 0.76
C THR A 65 -10.51 -14.53 -0.41
N PHE A 66 -9.71 -15.44 -0.95
CA PHE A 66 -8.88 -15.12 -2.10
C PHE A 66 -9.74 -14.89 -3.36
N ALA A 67 -9.40 -13.85 -4.13
CA ALA A 67 -10.10 -13.52 -5.37
C ALA A 67 -9.95 -14.64 -6.41
N VAL A 68 -8.76 -15.23 -6.46
CA VAL A 68 -8.44 -16.44 -7.23
C VAL A 68 -8.10 -17.55 -6.25
N LYS A 69 -8.55 -18.78 -6.53
CA LYS A 69 -8.21 -19.92 -5.69
C LYS A 69 -6.68 -20.10 -5.69
N PRO A 70 -6.01 -20.11 -4.52
CA PRO A 70 -4.56 -20.28 -4.48
C PRO A 70 -4.17 -21.64 -5.08
N THR A 71 -3.14 -21.64 -5.93
CA THR A 71 -2.55 -22.89 -6.47
C THR A 71 -2.04 -23.78 -5.34
N HIS A 72 -1.47 -23.16 -4.31
CA HIS A 72 -1.01 -23.82 -3.08
C HIS A 72 -1.77 -23.21 -1.90
N PRO A 73 -2.79 -23.91 -1.36
CA PRO A 73 -3.51 -23.45 -0.19
C PRO A 73 -2.59 -23.30 1.01
N PHE A 74 -2.83 -22.26 1.80
CA PHE A 74 -2.12 -22.05 3.06
C PHE A 74 -2.60 -23.04 4.13
N GLU A 75 -1.73 -23.37 5.08
CA GLU A 75 -2.15 -24.10 6.26
C GLU A 75 -3.05 -23.22 7.15
N ILE A 76 -4.01 -23.83 7.84
CA ILE A 76 -4.86 -23.08 8.77
C ILE A 76 -4.00 -22.59 9.93
N LYS A 77 -4.22 -21.36 10.38
CA LYS A 77 -3.42 -20.61 11.37
C LYS A 77 -2.05 -20.14 10.89
N THR A 78 -1.67 -20.36 9.62
CA THR A 78 -0.49 -19.68 9.06
C THR A 78 -0.66 -18.17 9.23
N VAL A 79 0.38 -17.52 9.76
CA VAL A 79 0.42 -16.07 9.91
C VAL A 79 0.91 -15.46 8.60
N VAL A 80 0.11 -14.57 8.03
CA VAL A 80 0.41 -13.87 6.77
C VAL A 80 0.29 -12.38 6.98
N GLU A 81 0.98 -11.59 6.15
CA GLU A 81 0.86 -10.14 6.16
C GLU A 81 -0.30 -9.74 5.26
N VAL A 82 -1.32 -9.08 5.81
CA VAL A 82 -2.39 -8.44 5.05
C VAL A 82 -2.00 -7.00 4.82
N ARG A 83 -2.10 -6.55 3.58
CA ARG A 83 -1.90 -5.15 3.22
C ARG A 83 -3.19 -4.55 2.68
N GLN A 84 -3.48 -3.32 3.10
CA GLN A 84 -4.53 -2.48 2.53
C GLN A 84 -3.88 -1.33 1.76
N THR A 85 -4.14 -1.26 0.46
CA THR A 85 -3.62 -0.18 -0.40
C THR A 85 -4.33 1.15 -0.12
N MET A 86 -3.81 2.24 -0.67
CA MET A 86 -4.46 3.55 -0.60
C MET A 86 -5.80 3.62 -1.37
N GLN A 87 -6.11 2.60 -2.16
CA GLN A 87 -7.37 2.42 -2.89
C GLN A 87 -8.30 1.43 -2.18
N ASP A 88 -8.00 1.06 -0.92
CA ASP A 88 -8.74 0.10 -0.11
C ASP A 88 -8.75 -1.34 -0.66
N GLU A 89 -7.82 -1.69 -1.55
CA GLU A 89 -7.64 -3.06 -2.00
C GLU A 89 -6.91 -3.87 -0.93
N LEU A 90 -7.36 -5.10 -0.70
CA LEU A 90 -6.75 -6.01 0.27
C LEU A 90 -5.94 -7.10 -0.45
N LEU A 91 -4.73 -7.33 0.04
CA LEU A 91 -3.81 -8.33 -0.48
C LEU A 91 -3.09 -9.05 0.64
N VAL A 92 -2.88 -10.36 0.46
CA VAL A 92 -2.04 -11.18 1.31
C VAL A 92 -0.64 -11.18 0.72
N TRP A 93 0.36 -10.86 1.53
CA TRP A 93 1.77 -10.99 1.22
C TRP A 93 2.40 -12.09 2.09
N HIS A 94 3.07 -13.05 1.45
CA HIS A 94 3.73 -14.16 2.12
C HIS A 94 4.92 -14.67 1.30
N TYR A 95 6.14 -14.63 1.87
CA TYR A 95 7.40 -15.05 1.21
C TYR A 95 7.59 -14.52 -0.22
N GLY A 96 7.22 -13.26 -0.47
CA GLY A 96 7.35 -12.64 -1.80
C GLY A 96 6.17 -12.90 -2.76
N PHE A 97 5.24 -13.77 -2.40
CA PHE A 97 4.00 -13.98 -3.13
C PHE A 97 2.93 -12.99 -2.67
N THR A 98 2.11 -12.51 -3.61
CA THR A 98 1.03 -11.59 -3.33
C THR A 98 -0.27 -12.09 -3.96
N GLU A 99 -1.34 -12.18 -3.17
CA GLU A 99 -2.65 -12.64 -3.64
C GLU A 99 -3.75 -11.68 -3.17
N GLN A 100 -4.66 -11.31 -4.08
CA GLN A 100 -5.73 -10.37 -3.77
C GLN A 100 -6.88 -11.05 -3.01
N LEU A 101 -7.49 -10.31 -2.09
CA LEU A 101 -8.68 -10.73 -1.35
C LEU A 101 -9.95 -10.09 -1.94
N ARG A 102 -11.09 -10.78 -1.77
CA ARG A 102 -12.44 -10.31 -2.13
C ARG A 102 -13.47 -10.61 -1.06
#